data_AF-A0A179SSR3-F1
#
_entry.id   AF-A0A179SSR3-F1
#
_cell.length_a   1.000
_cell.length_b   1.000
_cell.length_c   1.000
_cell.angle_alpha   90.00
_cell.angle_beta   90.00
_cell.angle_gamma   90.00
#
_symmetry.space_group_name_H-M   'P 1'
#
loop_
_entity.id
_entity.type
_entity.pdbx_description
1 polymer ?
#
loop_
_entity_poly.entity_id
_entity_poly.type
_entity_poly.pdbx_seq_one_letter_code
_entity_poly.pdbx_strand_id
1 'polypeptide(L)'
;MKDQIDQLIHRLNGQSLLYQDNGPTQQIITQIPLFFNNSQTDLTIKWNGKKQADGTIDPAFCRIIFYLQLPRLNETMIDVQIQNRVMNITVRNNSKALEKLVTLYSNELKEHLSNIDYYVTSVKVTPFEKKAEFQGNSIKQVNIQTPQSSYTGVDIKI
;
A
#
# COMPACT_ATOMS: atom_id res chain seq x y z
N MET A 1 -23.22 -12.49 6.16
CA MET A 1 -22.40 -11.65 7.06
C MET A 1 -21.43 -12.49 7.90
N LYS A 2 -21.88 -13.51 8.66
CA LYS A 2 -20.97 -14.43 9.39
C LYS A 2 -19.95 -15.12 8.48
N ASP A 3 -20.41 -15.74 7.38
CA ASP A 3 -19.51 -16.42 6.45
C ASP A 3 -18.44 -15.51 5.81
N GLN A 4 -18.74 -14.22 5.61
CA GLN A 4 -17.77 -13.25 5.08
C GLN A 4 -16.74 -12.85 6.13
N ILE A 5 -17.14 -12.77 7.41
CA ILE A 5 -16.25 -12.53 8.54
C ILE A 5 -15.37 -13.75 8.79
N ASP A 6 -15.93 -14.96 8.73
CA ASP A 6 -15.17 -16.20 8.92
C ASP A 6 -14.16 -16.41 7.78
N GLN A 7 -14.53 -16.11 6.53
CA GLN A 7 -13.60 -16.10 5.39
C GLN A 7 -12.50 -15.03 5.53
N LEU A 8 -12.83 -13.86 6.08
CA LEU A 8 -11.85 -12.81 6.37
C LEU A 8 -10.87 -13.28 7.46
N ILE A 9 -11.37 -13.86 8.55
CA ILE A 9 -10.57 -14.39 9.66
C ILE A 9 -9.64 -15.50 9.15
N HIS A 10 -10.16 -16.43 8.35
CA HIS A 10 -9.35 -17.49 7.74
C HIS A 10 -8.24 -16.94 6.84
N ARG A 11 -8.48 -15.84 6.12
CA ARG A 11 -7.47 -15.21 5.27
C ARG A 11 -6.44 -14.40 6.06
N LEU A 12 -6.85 -13.65 7.09
CA LEU A 12 -5.91 -12.94 7.98
C LEU A 12 -4.96 -13.92 8.68
N ASN A 13 -5.47 -15.08 9.11
CA ASN A 13 -4.65 -16.13 9.72
C ASN A 13 -3.64 -16.77 8.74
N GLY A 14 -3.85 -16.65 7.42
CA GLY A 14 -2.95 -17.17 6.38
C GLY A 14 -1.98 -16.14 5.80
N GLN A 15 -2.04 -14.88 6.21
CA GLN A 15 -1.15 -13.83 5.71
C GLN A 15 0.18 -13.87 6.45
N SER A 16 1.19 -14.44 5.80
CA SER A 16 2.58 -14.34 6.26
C SER A 16 3.03 -12.88 6.25
N LEU A 17 3.26 -12.29 7.43
CA LEU A 17 3.95 -11.02 7.57
C LEU A 17 5.37 -11.20 7.03
N LEU A 18 5.65 -10.65 5.83
CA LEU A 18 7.01 -10.67 5.29
C LEU A 18 7.84 -9.60 6.00
N TYR A 19 8.50 -10.01 7.07
CA TYR A 19 9.48 -9.21 7.80
C TYR A 19 10.85 -9.33 7.12
N GLN A 20 11.43 -8.19 6.70
CA GLN A 20 12.81 -8.14 6.19
C GLN A 20 13.61 -7.14 7.03
N ASP A 21 14.63 -7.65 7.70
CA ASP A 21 15.59 -6.85 8.48
C ASP A 21 16.76 -6.45 7.56
N ASN A 22 16.92 -5.15 7.33
CA ASN A 22 17.98 -4.60 6.47
C ASN A 22 18.96 -3.74 7.26
N GLY A 23 19.15 -4.01 8.56
CA GLY A 23 20.10 -3.28 9.42
C GLY A 23 19.44 -2.08 10.12
N PRO A 24 19.80 -0.82 9.81
CA PRO A 24 19.23 0.36 10.47
C PRO A 24 17.77 0.64 10.06
N THR A 25 17.24 -0.08 9.07
CA THR A 25 15.88 0.07 8.55
C THR A 25 15.13 -1.26 8.55
N GLN A 26 13.82 -1.16 8.67
CA GLN A 26 12.90 -2.29 8.73
C GLN A 26 11.79 -2.12 7.71
N GLN A 27 11.42 -3.21 7.07
CA GLN A 27 10.32 -3.27 6.11
C GLN A 27 9.23 -4.23 6.58
N ILE A 28 7.99 -3.76 6.49
CA ILE A 28 6.79 -4.54 6.78
C ILE A 28 5.88 -4.47 5.55
N ILE A 29 5.30 -5.59 5.14
CA ILE A 29 4.29 -5.66 4.09
C ILE A 29 3.03 -6.32 4.66
N THR A 30 1.90 -5.66 4.52
CA THR A 30 0.58 -6.19 4.90
C THR A 30 -0.34 -6.10 3.70
N GLN A 31 -1.20 -7.10 3.55
CA GLN A 31 -2.24 -7.12 2.53
C GLN A 31 -3.58 -7.16 3.24
N ILE A 32 -4.56 -6.37 2.82
CA ILE A 32 -5.89 -6.35 3.43
C ILE A 32 -6.90 -6.60 2.32
N PRO A 33 -7.68 -7.68 2.36
CA PRO A 33 -8.71 -7.91 1.36
C PRO A 33 -9.83 -6.88 1.51
N LEU A 34 -10.15 -6.21 0.40
CA LEU A 34 -11.23 -5.25 0.27
C LEU A 34 -12.37 -5.86 -0.55
N PHE A 35 -13.59 -5.70 -0.03
CA PHE A 35 -14.81 -6.17 -0.67
C PHE A 35 -15.64 -4.97 -1.13
N PHE A 36 -15.84 -4.86 -2.44
CA PHE A 36 -16.81 -3.95 -3.05
C PHE A 36 -18.00 -4.77 -3.57
N ASN A 37 -19.17 -4.14 -3.74
CA ASN A 37 -20.42 -4.82 -4.12
C ASN A 37 -20.29 -5.82 -5.28
N ASN A 38 -19.40 -5.56 -6.24
CA ASN A 38 -19.21 -6.40 -7.44
C ASN A 38 -17.75 -6.82 -7.67
N SER A 39 -16.83 -6.58 -6.73
CA SER A 39 -15.41 -6.90 -6.93
C SER A 39 -14.67 -7.08 -5.62
N GLN A 40 -13.77 -8.05 -5.57
CA GLN A 40 -12.79 -8.19 -4.50
C GLN A 40 -11.42 -7.72 -5.00
N THR A 41 -10.69 -6.95 -4.19
CA THR A 41 -9.29 -6.57 -4.45
C THR A 41 -8.52 -6.61 -3.15
N ASP A 42 -7.19 -6.51 -3.19
CA ASP A 42 -6.37 -6.41 -2.00
C ASP A 42 -5.72 -5.02 -1.92
N LEU A 43 -5.78 -4.40 -0.75
CA LEU A 43 -4.95 -3.27 -0.39
C LEU A 43 -3.60 -3.80 0.10
N THR A 44 -2.53 -3.52 -0.64
CA THR A 44 -1.17 -3.77 -0.16
C THR A 44 -0.62 -2.52 0.50
N ILE A 45 -0.11 -2.65 1.71
CA ILE A 45 0.57 -1.58 2.44
C ILE A 45 2.02 -2.01 2.68
N LYS A 46 2.97 -1.14 2.33
CA LYS A 46 4.39 -1.32 2.63
C LYS A 46 4.85 -0.20 3.54
N TRP A 47 5.35 -0.57 4.72
CA TRP A 47 6.05 0.35 5.60
C TRP A 47 7.54 0.10 5.46
N ASN A 48 8.31 1.16 5.33
CA ASN A 48 9.76 1.13 5.42
C ASN A 48 10.19 2.30 6.29
N GLY A 49 10.98 2.07 7.32
CA GLY A 49 11.48 3.17 8.13
C GLY A 49 12.66 2.79 8.99
N LYS A 50 13.15 3.79 9.71
CA LYS A 50 14.25 3.63 10.66
C LYS A 50 13.82 2.68 11.77
N LYS A 51 14.68 1.72 12.12
CA LYS A 51 14.46 0.78 13.21
C LYS A 51 14.78 1.47 14.55
N GLN A 52 13.89 1.35 15.52
CA GLN A 52 14.12 1.79 16.89
C GLN A 52 14.80 0.68 17.72
N ALA A 53 15.26 1.02 18.93
CA ALA A 53 15.94 0.06 19.80
C ALA A 53 15.04 -1.13 20.20
N ASP A 54 13.72 -0.93 20.22
CA ASP A 54 12.73 -1.97 20.48
C ASP A 54 12.36 -2.81 19.23
N GLY A 55 12.97 -2.53 18.08
CA GLY A 55 12.69 -3.21 16.82
C GLY A 55 11.40 -2.75 16.13
N THR A 56 10.81 -1.62 16.54
CA THR A 56 9.69 -1.02 15.82
C THR A 56 10.18 -0.03 14.76
N ILE A 57 9.27 0.35 13.85
CA ILE A 57 9.54 1.42 12.89
C ILE A 57 9.32 2.77 13.58
N ASP A 58 10.30 3.66 13.47
CA ASP A 58 10.20 5.04 13.93
C ASP A 58 9.11 5.79 13.15
N PRO A 59 7.99 6.18 13.81
CA PRO A 59 6.88 6.84 13.14
C PRO A 59 7.26 8.24 12.61
N ALA A 60 8.33 8.87 13.12
CA ALA A 60 8.81 10.14 12.63
C ALA A 60 9.69 10.01 11.37
N PHE A 61 10.19 8.80 11.06
CA PHE A 61 11.13 8.55 9.96
C PHE A 61 10.76 7.27 9.20
N CYS A 62 9.65 7.33 8.47
CA CYS A 62 9.17 6.21 7.68
C CYS A 62 8.51 6.63 6.37
N ARG A 63 8.32 5.65 5.49
CA ARG A 63 7.61 5.76 4.23
C ARG A 63 6.55 4.67 4.19
N ILE A 64 5.33 5.07 3.84
CA ILE A 64 4.18 4.17 3.72
C ILE A 64 3.70 4.21 2.28
N ILE A 65 3.63 3.05 1.65
CA ILE A 65 3.11 2.90 0.29
C ILE A 65 1.84 2.08 0.37
N PHE A 66 0.73 2.67 -0.07
CA PHE A 66 -0.53 1.98 -0.31
C PHE A 66 -0.63 1.67 -1.80
N TYR A 67 -1.05 0.45 -2.13
CA TYR A 67 -1.30 0.00 -3.49
C TYR A 67 -2.62 -0.76 -3.52
N LEU A 68 -3.54 -0.32 -4.39
CA LEU A 68 -4.84 -0.96 -4.54
C LEU A 68 -5.41 -0.71 -5.94
N GLN A 69 -6.31 -1.58 -6.37
CA GLN A 69 -7.07 -1.41 -7.60
C GLN A 69 -8.53 -1.11 -7.29
N LEU A 70 -8.97 0.11 -7.57
CA LEU A 70 -10.33 0.57 -7.31
C LEU A 70 -11.24 0.31 -8.51
N PRO A 71 -12.52 -0.05 -8.33
CA PRO A 71 -13.42 -0.41 -9.44
C PRO A 71 -13.62 0.70 -10.48
N ARG A 72 -13.60 1.97 -10.06
CA ARG A 72 -13.82 3.14 -10.93
C ARG A 72 -12.56 3.96 -11.21
N LEU A 73 -11.58 3.88 -10.30
CA LEU A 73 -10.34 4.66 -10.38
C LEU A 73 -9.15 3.82 -10.84
N ASN A 74 -9.35 2.52 -11.07
CA ASN A 74 -8.32 1.56 -11.44
C ASN A 74 -7.16 1.56 -10.44
N GLU A 75 -5.96 1.23 -10.92
CA GLU A 75 -4.72 1.24 -10.17
C GLU A 75 -4.50 2.58 -9.47
N THR A 76 -4.31 2.53 -8.16
CA THR A 76 -4.05 3.69 -7.31
C THR A 76 -2.90 3.36 -6.39
N MET A 77 -1.90 4.23 -6.34
CA MET A 77 -0.79 4.14 -5.41
C MET A 77 -0.72 5.41 -4.59
N ILE A 78 -0.64 5.31 -3.27
CA ILE A 78 -0.45 6.45 -2.38
C ILE A 78 0.91 6.28 -1.72
N ASP A 79 1.77 7.26 -1.90
CA ASP A 79 3.14 7.30 -1.39
C ASP A 79 3.24 8.40 -0.35
N VAL A 80 3.41 7.99 0.90
CA VAL A 80 3.50 8.87 2.07
C VAL A 80 4.93 8.82 2.56
N GLN A 81 5.61 9.95 2.55
CA GLN A 81 6.96 10.09 3.07
C GLN A 81 6.93 10.95 4.34
N ILE A 82 7.49 10.44 5.43
CA ILE A 82 7.48 11.08 6.74
C ILE A 82 8.91 11.31 7.20
N GLN A 83 9.25 12.56 7.51
CA GLN A 83 10.52 12.95 8.12
C GLN A 83 10.26 13.96 9.22
N ASN A 84 10.70 13.64 10.44
CA ASN A 84 10.41 14.45 11.63
C ASN A 84 8.93 14.85 11.72
N ARG A 85 8.03 13.88 11.46
CA ARG A 85 6.55 14.06 11.41
C ARG A 85 6.02 15.01 10.34
N VAL A 86 6.89 15.52 9.46
CA VAL A 86 6.49 16.25 8.26
C VAL A 86 6.19 15.25 7.14
N MET A 87 5.01 15.37 6.55
CA MET A 87 4.48 14.42 5.58
C MET A 87 4.38 15.01 4.18
N ASN A 88 4.88 14.27 3.19
CA ASN A 88 4.61 14.50 1.77
C ASN A 88 3.79 13.32 1.23
N ILE A 89 2.65 13.63 0.62
CA ILE A 89 1.70 12.64 0.10
C ILE A 89 1.61 12.78 -1.41
N THR A 90 1.94 11.71 -2.12
CA THR A 90 1.79 11.63 -3.58
C THR A 90 0.82 10.52 -3.93
N VAL A 91 -0.26 10.89 -4.61
CA VAL A 91 -1.26 9.95 -5.11
C VAL A 91 -1.00 9.73 -6.59
N ARG A 92 -0.60 8.52 -6.97
CA ARG A 92 -0.42 8.12 -8.37
C ARG A 92 -1.67 7.44 -8.89
N ASN A 93 -2.27 8.02 -9.93
CA ASN A 93 -3.46 7.50 -10.59
C ASN A 93 -3.62 8.11 -12.00
N ASN A 94 -4.04 7.32 -12.98
CA ASN A 94 -4.21 7.78 -14.37
C ASN A 94 -5.55 8.48 -14.63
N SER A 95 -6.49 8.44 -13.69
CA SER A 95 -7.80 9.08 -13.77
C SER A 95 -7.75 10.53 -13.27
N LYS A 96 -8.14 11.47 -14.15
CA LYS A 96 -8.30 12.89 -13.80
C LYS A 96 -9.37 13.14 -12.74
N ALA A 97 -10.28 12.19 -12.51
CA ALA A 97 -11.33 12.33 -11.49
C ALA A 97 -10.75 12.39 -10.07
N LEU A 98 -9.60 11.74 -9.83
CA LEU A 98 -9.00 11.66 -8.50
C LEU A 98 -8.41 13.01 -8.05
N GLU A 99 -7.91 13.81 -8.98
CA GLU A 99 -7.33 15.13 -8.68
C GLU A 99 -8.34 16.05 -7.99
N LYS A 100 -9.59 16.10 -8.48
CA LYS A 100 -10.64 16.92 -7.87
C LYS A 100 -10.99 16.46 -6.45
N LEU A 101 -11.06 15.14 -6.25
CA LEU A 101 -11.36 14.56 -4.93
C LEU A 101 -10.24 14.87 -3.94
N VAL A 102 -8.99 14.65 -4.34
CA VAL A 102 -7.82 14.94 -3.49
C VAL A 102 -7.77 16.40 -3.10
N THR A 103 -8.01 17.32 -4.04
CA THR A 103 -8.05 18.75 -3.74
C THR A 103 -9.15 19.08 -2.71
N LEU A 104 -10.35 18.51 -2.88
CA LEU A 104 -11.48 18.76 -1.98
C LEU A 104 -11.21 18.30 -0.54
N TYR A 105 -10.64 17.11 -0.36
CA TYR A 105 -10.40 16.51 0.97
C TYR A 105 -9.02 16.83 1.56
N SER A 106 -8.13 17.50 0.81
CA SER A 106 -6.75 17.76 1.26
C SER A 106 -6.66 18.61 2.54
N ASN A 107 -7.56 19.59 2.69
CA ASN A 107 -7.58 20.46 3.88
C ASN A 107 -8.05 19.71 5.12
N GLU A 108 -9.12 18.92 5.00
CA GLU A 108 -9.62 18.07 6.08
C GLU A 108 -8.57 17.04 6.50
N LEU A 109 -7.89 16.41 5.53
CA LEU A 109 -6.79 15.49 5.80
C LEU A 109 -5.65 16.16 6.58
N LYS A 110 -5.27 17.39 6.19
CA LYS A 110 -4.25 18.18 6.89
C LYS A 110 -4.63 18.47 8.33
N GLU A 111 -5.87 18.88 8.57
CA GLU A 111 -6.38 19.19 9.90
C GLU A 111 -6.38 17.94 10.80
N HIS A 112 -6.94 16.83 10.34
CA HIS A 112 -6.99 15.59 11.11
C HIS A 112 -5.60 15.03 11.43
N LEU A 113 -4.64 15.13 10.50
CA LEU A 113 -3.27 14.70 10.75
C LEU A 113 -2.52 15.66 11.70
N SER A 114 -2.82 16.96 11.65
CA SER A 114 -2.26 17.93 12.59
C SER A 114 -2.69 17.63 14.04
N ASN A 115 -3.92 17.15 14.24
CA ASN A 115 -4.44 16.78 15.57
C ASN A 115 -3.71 15.58 16.21
N ILE A 116 -2.93 14.83 15.44
CA ILE A 116 -2.11 13.70 15.91
C ILE A 116 -0.60 13.95 15.73
N ASP A 117 -0.19 15.22 15.70
CA ASP A 117 1.19 15.67 15.56
C ASP A 117 1.87 15.22 14.25
N TYR A 118 1.16 15.35 13.13
CA TYR A 118 1.73 15.19 11.79
C TYR A 118 1.36 16.36 10.87
N TYR A 119 2.35 16.89 10.17
CA TYR A 119 2.20 18.11 9.36
C TYR A 119 2.34 17.80 7.88
N VAL A 120 1.24 17.86 7.14
CA VAL A 120 1.26 17.58 5.70
C VAL A 120 1.67 18.83 4.91
N THR A 121 2.87 18.82 4.35
CA THR A 121 3.39 19.91 3.52
C THR A 121 2.85 19.87 2.11
N SER A 122 2.66 18.68 1.54
CA SER A 122 2.14 18.54 0.18
C SER A 122 1.23 17.33 0.03
N VAL A 123 0.17 17.51 -0.75
CA VAL A 123 -0.68 16.45 -1.28
C VAL A 123 -0.80 16.71 -2.78
N LYS A 124 -0.30 15.80 -3.60
CA LYS A 124 -0.34 15.96 -5.07
C LYS A 124 -0.81 14.70 -5.75
N VAL A 125 -1.47 14.89 -6.89
CA VAL A 125 -1.88 13.79 -7.78
C VAL A 125 -1.00 13.81 -9.02
N THR A 126 -0.43 12.66 -9.38
CA THR A 126 0.38 12.51 -10.58
C THR A 126 -0.06 11.26 -11.35
N PRO A 127 -0.02 11.23 -12.68
CA PRO A 127 -0.20 9.98 -13.41
C PRO A 127 0.92 9.01 -13.09
N PHE A 128 0.71 7.72 -13.36
CA PHE A 128 1.83 6.78 -13.43
C PHE A 128 2.70 7.15 -14.62
N GLU A 129 4.02 7.03 -14.47
CA GLU A 129 4.92 7.16 -15.61
C GLU A 129 4.48 6.17 -16.68
N LYS A 130 4.18 6.66 -17.89
CA LYS A 130 4.02 5.77 -19.03
C LYS A 130 5.33 5.00 -19.13
N LYS A 131 5.29 3.67 -18.99
CA LYS A 131 6.41 2.84 -19.42
C LYS A 131 6.72 3.29 -20.85
N ALA A 132 7.85 3.97 -21.05
CA ALA A 132 8.40 4.09 -22.37
C ALA A 132 8.47 2.66 -22.90
N GLU A 133 7.92 2.42 -24.09
CA GLU A 133 8.06 1.15 -24.78
C GLU A 133 9.55 0.95 -25.05
N PHE A 134 10.26 0.37 -24.09
CA PHE A 134 11.58 -0.17 -24.28
C PHE A 134 11.40 -1.41 -25.16
N GLN A 135 11.48 -1.19 -26.48
CA GLN A 135 11.92 -2.21 -27.42
C GLN A 135 13.37 -2.55 -27.04
N GLY A 136 13.58 -3.73 -26.46
CA GLY A 136 14.92 -4.23 -26.13
C GLY A 136 14.99 -4.77 -24.71
N ASN A 137 15.40 -6.03 -24.61
CA ASN A 137 15.49 -6.83 -23.39
C ASN A 137 16.22 -6.14 -22.22
N SER A 138 15.72 -6.42 -21.00
CA SER A 138 16.21 -5.98 -19.67
C SER A 138 15.61 -4.64 -19.25
N ILE A 139 14.65 -4.56 -18.34
CA ILE A 139 14.83 -4.77 -16.89
C ILE A 139 13.56 -5.42 -16.32
N LYS A 140 13.66 -6.72 -16.00
CA LYS A 140 12.92 -7.29 -14.87
C LYS A 140 13.67 -6.83 -13.63
N GLN A 141 13.10 -5.93 -12.82
CA GLN A 141 13.31 -5.84 -11.37
C GLN A 141 12.63 -4.58 -10.82
N VAL A 142 11.31 -4.64 -10.68
CA VAL A 142 10.71 -4.17 -9.44
C VAL A 142 10.36 -5.46 -8.71
N ASN A 143 11.18 -5.84 -7.73
CA ASN A 143 10.97 -7.07 -6.96
C ASN A 143 9.81 -6.83 -5.97
N ILE A 144 8.59 -6.85 -6.49
CA ILE A 144 7.41 -7.11 -5.67
C ILE A 144 7.23 -8.62 -5.74
N GLN A 145 7.81 -9.33 -4.77
CA GLN A 145 7.49 -10.74 -4.56
C GLN A 145 6.06 -10.81 -4.01
N THR A 146 5.08 -10.78 -4.91
CA THR A 146 3.76 -11.35 -4.63
C THR A 146 3.95 -12.87 -4.57
N PRO A 147 3.56 -13.56 -3.47
CA PRO A 147 3.50 -15.01 -3.47
C PRO A 147 2.39 -15.42 -4.44
N GLN A 148 2.79 -15.84 -5.64
CA GLN A 148 1.91 -16.47 -6.61
C GLN A 148 1.67 -17.91 -6.13
N SER A 149 0.66 -18.12 -5.29
CA SER A 149 0.15 -19.46 -4.98
C SER A 149 -0.65 -19.96 -6.18
N SER A 150 0.04 -20.60 -7.13
CA SER A 150 -0.61 -21.55 -8.04
C SER A 150 -1.08 -22.75 -7.23
N TYR A 151 -2.32 -22.70 -6.75
CA TYR A 151 -2.98 -23.81 -6.06
C TYR A 151 -3.34 -24.88 -7.09
N THR A 152 -2.39 -25.77 -7.41
CA THR A 152 -2.70 -27.02 -8.11
C THR A 152 -3.24 -27.99 -7.07
N GLY A 153 -4.54 -28.32 -7.19
CA GLY A 153 -5.22 -29.25 -6.31
C GLY A 153 -4.46 -30.59 -6.23
N VAL A 154 -4.27 -31.07 -5.01
CA VAL A 154 -3.83 -32.44 -4.75
C VAL A 154 -5.05 -33.25 -4.32
N ASP A 155 -5.34 -34.32 -5.06
CA ASP A 155 -6.24 -35.39 -4.61
C ASP A 155 -5.59 -36.09 -3.42
N ILE A 156 -6.14 -35.91 -2.22
CA ILE A 156 -5.77 -36.71 -1.04
C ILE A 156 -6.73 -37.89 -0.99
N LYS A 157 -6.24 -39.10 -1.31
CA LYS A 157 -6.87 -40.35 -0.91
C LYS A 157 -6.49 -40.65 0.54
N ILE A 158 -7.51 -40.84 1.38
CA ILE A 158 -7.42 -41.41 2.72
C ILE A 158 -7.28 -42.93 2.60
#